data_AF-A0AAD9W300-F1
#
_entry.id   AF-A0AAD9W300-F1
#
_cell.length_a   1.000
_cell.length_b   1.000
_cell.length_c   1.000
_cell.angle_alpha   90.00
_cell.angle_beta   90.00
_cell.angle_gamma   90.00
#
_symmetry.space_group_name_H-M   'P 1'
#
loop_
_entity.id
_entity.type
_entity.pdbx_description
1 polymer ?
#
loop_
_entity_poly.entity_id
_entity_poly.type
_entity_poly.pdbx_seq_one_letter_code
_entity_poly.pdbx_strand_id
1 'polypeptide(L)'
;MLKDQLQSSTEALLTGKLPENNPAVPLINAVLALGCRLVQKRGIGDSKSADREARNYFAVALRARGNLAGAQAQASITAVQALVTMTIYLQAGGLQTATLALSLISTAVQHCLTLKLNRISSVRALASSQQEYQLLLRLFWVVYSLEKPLTMRLGRFSSIDDDLIDYSPRMAQPLSEDDTNGQSGLFLHFCEHAKLCSMVVKQLYGITKSRERRNEIQDMFHSLDTLLQSWKDQSGPIPTDADFSVPDRTTLQSSQSENNVELYLRWHELKVTIFHKGKPCVQSAREVLSQAHLLEPSATYSDWLIVQVPIMACCVLLIDIFSKDRSEDFRSNMAFLGMASGWLGRLATANRDSAHDIAFNKIMELIALAQQQCKV
;
A
#
# COMPACT_ATOMS: atom_id res chain seq x y z
N MET A 1 -12.99 18.57 -19.35
CA MET A 1 -14.17 18.59 -18.43
C MET A 1 -13.77 18.49 -16.95
N LEU A 2 -13.18 17.38 -16.46
CA LEU A 2 -12.79 17.28 -15.04
C LEU A 2 -11.63 18.19 -14.63
N LYS A 3 -10.64 18.38 -15.51
CA LYS A 3 -9.55 19.34 -15.31
C LYS A 3 -10.10 20.76 -15.19
N ASP A 4 -11.05 21.13 -16.05
CA ASP A 4 -11.67 22.46 -16.07
C ASP A 4 -12.59 22.67 -14.86
N GLN A 5 -13.33 21.63 -14.43
CA GLN A 5 -14.12 21.66 -13.21
C GLN A 5 -13.26 21.77 -11.94
N LEU A 6 -12.14 21.04 -11.89
CA LEU A 6 -11.18 21.13 -10.79
C LEU A 6 -10.54 22.51 -10.77
N GLN A 7 -10.14 23.04 -11.93
CA GLN A 7 -9.54 24.36 -12.07
C GLN A 7 -10.51 25.46 -11.63
N SER A 8 -11.75 25.44 -12.13
CA SER A 8 -12.80 26.37 -11.73
C SER A 8 -13.11 26.28 -10.22
N SER A 9 -13.16 25.06 -9.66
CA SER A 9 -13.36 24.87 -8.21
C SER A 9 -12.16 25.36 -7.39
N THR A 10 -10.94 25.23 -7.92
CA THR A 10 -9.72 25.72 -7.27
C THR A 10 -9.69 27.25 -7.29
N GLU A 11 -10.04 27.88 -8.41
CA GLU A 11 -10.19 29.33 -8.52
C GLU A 11 -11.30 29.86 -7.58
N ALA A 12 -12.42 29.13 -7.47
CA ALA A 12 -13.49 29.45 -6.53
C ALA A 12 -13.06 29.30 -5.06
N LEU A 13 -12.18 28.34 -4.75
CA LEU A 13 -11.61 28.15 -3.41
C LEU A 13 -10.68 29.31 -3.06
N LEU A 14 -9.76 29.64 -3.98
CA LEU A 14 -8.79 30.72 -3.81
C LEU A 14 -9.46 32.10 -3.69
N THR A 15 -10.62 32.27 -4.32
CA THR A 15 -11.43 33.49 -4.23
C THR A 15 -12.41 33.51 -3.05
N GLY A 16 -12.42 32.47 -2.20
CA GLY A 16 -13.28 32.37 -1.02
C GLY A 16 -14.77 32.20 -1.34
N LYS A 17 -15.13 31.80 -2.57
CA LYS A 17 -16.51 31.67 -3.05
C LYS A 17 -17.12 30.29 -2.80
N LEU A 18 -16.30 29.31 -2.39
CA LEU A 18 -16.80 27.98 -2.04
C LEU A 18 -17.28 27.94 -0.59
N PRO A 19 -18.50 27.41 -0.32
CA PRO A 19 -18.97 27.19 1.05
C PRO A 19 -18.02 26.23 1.78
N GLU A 20 -17.74 26.50 3.06
CA GLU A 20 -16.85 25.65 3.88
C GLU A 20 -17.32 24.19 3.94
N ASN A 21 -18.63 23.96 3.85
CA ASN A 21 -19.25 22.64 3.88
C ASN A 21 -19.14 21.85 2.56
N ASN A 22 -18.57 22.44 1.50
CA ASN A 22 -18.52 21.81 0.20
C ASN A 22 -17.45 20.69 0.15
N PRO A 23 -17.78 19.46 -0.30
CA PRO A 23 -16.81 18.35 -0.40
C PRO A 23 -15.65 18.61 -1.36
N ALA A 24 -15.74 19.61 -2.24
CA ALA A 24 -14.63 20.05 -3.09
C ALA A 24 -13.49 20.69 -2.29
N VAL A 25 -13.77 21.32 -1.14
CA VAL A 25 -12.75 21.96 -0.28
C VAL A 25 -11.70 20.94 0.21
N PRO A 26 -12.07 19.82 0.88
CA PRO A 26 -11.10 18.82 1.28
C PRO A 26 -10.45 18.12 0.09
N LEU A 27 -11.17 17.93 -1.04
CA LEU A 27 -10.59 17.33 -2.24
C LEU A 27 -9.43 18.18 -2.78
N ILE A 28 -9.65 19.47 -3.02
CA ILE A 28 -8.63 20.36 -3.61
C ILE A 28 -7.40 20.41 -2.69
N ASN A 29 -7.61 20.58 -1.38
CA ASN A 29 -6.51 20.60 -0.42
C ASN A 29 -5.76 19.26 -0.37
N ALA A 30 -6.45 18.12 -0.44
CA ALA A 30 -5.78 16.81 -0.48
C ALA A 30 -4.97 16.62 -1.78
N VAL A 31 -5.50 17.09 -2.91
CA VAL A 31 -4.79 17.05 -4.20
C VAL A 31 -3.55 17.95 -4.19
N LEU A 32 -3.65 19.17 -3.64
CA LEU A 32 -2.51 20.06 -3.47
C LEU A 32 -1.45 19.45 -2.55
N ALA A 33 -1.86 18.83 -1.44
CA ALA A 33 -0.97 18.13 -0.53
C ALA A 33 -0.20 16.99 -1.23
N LEU A 34 -0.87 16.18 -2.05
CA LEU A 34 -0.22 15.17 -2.89
C LEU A 34 0.69 15.81 -3.94
N GLY A 35 0.25 16.89 -4.59
CA GLY A 35 1.02 17.62 -5.59
C GLY A 35 2.35 18.14 -5.04
N CYS A 36 2.34 18.78 -3.87
CA CYS A 36 3.56 19.24 -3.17
C CYS A 36 4.55 18.08 -2.97
N ARG A 37 4.05 16.90 -2.60
CA ARG A 37 4.89 15.70 -2.41
C ARG A 37 5.40 15.10 -3.72
N LEU A 38 4.61 15.14 -4.80
CA LEU A 38 5.05 14.70 -6.12
C LEU A 38 6.11 15.64 -6.72
N VAL A 39 5.98 16.95 -6.50
CA VAL A 39 6.99 17.95 -6.89
C VAL A 39 8.29 17.71 -6.15
N GLN A 40 8.21 17.41 -4.84
CA GLN A 40 9.36 16.96 -4.05
C GLN A 40 9.99 15.72 -4.67
N LYS A 41 9.19 14.70 -5.06
CA LYS A 41 9.68 13.46 -5.71
C LYS A 41 10.55 13.75 -6.93
N ARG A 42 10.21 14.79 -7.70
CA ARG A 42 10.95 15.17 -8.91
C ARG A 42 12.22 15.98 -8.63
N GLY A 43 12.54 16.26 -7.36
CA GLY A 43 13.70 17.07 -6.96
C GLY A 43 13.56 18.55 -7.33
N ILE A 44 12.34 19.03 -7.56
CA ILE A 44 12.07 20.40 -7.97
C ILE A 44 11.80 21.25 -6.72
N GLY A 45 12.73 22.15 -6.37
CA GLY A 45 12.56 23.15 -5.30
C GLY A 45 13.11 22.75 -3.93
N ASP A 46 12.86 23.59 -2.91
CA ASP A 46 13.28 23.35 -1.52
C ASP A 46 12.37 22.30 -0.85
N SER A 47 12.93 21.11 -0.63
CA SER A 47 12.27 19.94 -0.03
C SER A 47 11.60 20.24 1.32
N LYS A 48 12.20 21.09 2.16
CA LYS A 48 11.64 21.42 3.49
C LYS A 48 10.41 22.32 3.40
N SER A 49 10.42 23.27 2.47
CA SER A 49 9.27 24.16 2.24
C SER A 49 8.09 23.37 1.69
N ALA A 50 8.33 22.48 0.72
CA ALA A 50 7.29 21.65 0.10
C ALA A 50 6.62 20.70 1.10
N ASP A 51 7.39 20.07 2.00
CA ASP A 51 6.86 19.16 3.04
C ASP A 51 6.00 19.92 4.08
N ARG A 52 6.43 21.13 4.48
CA ARG A 52 5.60 22.00 5.32
C ARG A 52 4.29 22.40 4.63
N GLU A 53 4.35 22.76 3.36
CA GLU A 53 3.18 23.15 2.60
C GLU A 53 2.20 21.99 2.39
N ALA A 54 2.72 20.80 2.06
CA ALA A 54 1.96 19.57 1.95
C ALA A 54 1.19 19.26 3.24
N ARG A 55 1.87 19.33 4.39
CA ARG A 55 1.22 19.16 5.71
C ARG A 55 0.15 20.19 5.99
N ASN A 56 0.36 21.45 5.60
CA ASN A 56 -0.62 22.51 5.80
C ASN A 56 -1.91 22.26 5.00
N TYR A 57 -1.80 21.96 3.70
CA TYR A 57 -2.95 21.61 2.88
C TYR A 57 -3.66 20.37 3.41
N PHE A 58 -2.91 19.32 3.78
CA PHE A 58 -3.50 18.12 4.35
C PHE A 58 -4.23 18.39 5.67
N ALA A 59 -3.69 19.27 6.54
CA ALA A 59 -4.35 19.65 7.78
C ALA A 59 -5.69 20.36 7.53
N VAL A 60 -5.79 21.19 6.49
CA VAL A 60 -7.06 21.82 6.08
C VAL A 60 -8.05 20.75 5.61
N ALA A 61 -7.62 19.83 4.73
CA ALA A 61 -8.48 18.73 4.27
C ALA A 61 -8.97 17.86 5.44
N LEU A 62 -8.09 17.55 6.39
CA LEU A 62 -8.41 16.73 7.54
C LEU A 62 -9.39 17.39 8.50
N ARG A 63 -9.30 18.72 8.71
CA ARG A 63 -10.29 19.47 9.50
C ARG A 63 -11.67 19.46 8.85
N ALA A 64 -11.72 19.54 7.53
CA ALA A 64 -12.96 19.50 6.76
C ALA A 64 -13.56 18.08 6.58
N ARG A 65 -12.94 17.03 7.15
CA ARG A 65 -13.43 15.63 7.01
C ARG A 65 -14.85 15.42 7.53
N GLY A 66 -15.30 16.23 8.48
CA GLY A 66 -16.67 16.19 9.01
C GLY A 66 -17.72 16.43 7.93
N ASN A 67 -17.38 17.20 6.90
CA ASN A 67 -18.26 17.48 5.75
C ASN A 67 -18.39 16.27 4.82
N LEU A 68 -17.42 15.34 4.90
CA LEU A 68 -17.40 14.11 4.10
C LEU A 68 -18.08 12.94 4.83
N ALA A 69 -18.09 12.94 6.17
CA ALA A 69 -18.44 11.78 6.98
C ALA A 69 -19.51 12.05 8.05
N GLY A 70 -20.02 13.28 8.14
CA GLY A 70 -21.00 13.68 9.16
C GLY A 70 -22.39 13.11 8.89
N ALA A 71 -23.27 13.11 9.90
CA ALA A 71 -24.63 12.60 9.81
C ALA A 71 -25.50 13.26 8.72
N GLN A 72 -25.13 14.47 8.30
CA GLN A 72 -25.81 15.22 7.23
C GLN A 72 -25.11 15.09 5.86
N ALA A 73 -23.98 14.39 5.78
CA ALA A 73 -23.23 14.24 4.54
C ALA A 73 -23.96 13.27 3.60
N GLN A 74 -24.35 13.76 2.42
CA GLN A 74 -24.88 12.93 1.36
C GLN A 74 -23.74 12.20 0.64
N ALA A 75 -24.01 10.96 0.22
CA ALA A 75 -23.03 10.22 -0.54
C ALA A 75 -22.76 10.88 -1.89
N SER A 76 -21.49 11.16 -2.18
CA SER A 76 -21.09 11.85 -3.41
C SER A 76 -19.75 11.34 -3.93
N ILE A 77 -19.58 11.41 -5.24
CA ILE A 77 -18.33 11.02 -5.92
C ILE A 77 -17.16 11.89 -5.46
N THR A 78 -17.40 13.19 -5.26
CA THR A 78 -16.39 14.13 -4.76
C THR A 78 -15.91 13.75 -3.34
N ALA A 79 -16.82 13.30 -2.47
CA ALA A 79 -16.44 12.83 -1.14
C ALA A 79 -15.57 11.56 -1.20
N VAL A 80 -15.92 10.59 -2.05
CA VAL A 80 -15.09 9.39 -2.27
C VAL A 80 -13.71 9.80 -2.78
N GLN A 81 -13.63 10.67 -3.78
CA GLN A 81 -12.35 11.17 -4.32
C GLN A 81 -11.51 11.82 -3.23
N ALA A 82 -12.09 12.72 -2.43
CA ALA A 82 -11.38 13.40 -1.34
C ALA A 82 -10.80 12.40 -0.33
N LEU A 83 -11.63 11.46 0.14
CA LEU A 83 -11.23 10.44 1.13
C LEU A 83 -10.14 9.52 0.59
N VAL A 84 -10.22 9.11 -0.68
CA VAL A 84 -9.20 8.30 -1.36
C VAL A 84 -7.89 9.08 -1.49
N THR A 85 -7.94 10.32 -1.96
CA THR A 85 -6.77 11.20 -2.09
C THR A 85 -6.08 11.42 -0.74
N MET A 86 -6.85 11.67 0.31
CA MET A 86 -6.32 11.77 1.67
C MET A 86 -5.71 10.45 2.16
N THR A 87 -6.31 9.31 1.83
CA THR A 87 -5.78 7.98 2.17
C THR A 87 -4.43 7.75 1.49
N ILE A 88 -4.31 8.04 0.18
CA ILE A 88 -3.06 7.93 -0.57
C ILE A 88 -1.99 8.84 0.02
N TYR A 89 -2.34 10.06 0.42
CA TYR A 89 -1.41 10.96 1.11
C TYR A 89 -0.88 10.33 2.41
N LEU A 90 -1.76 9.71 3.20
CA LEU A 90 -1.41 9.09 4.48
C LEU A 90 -0.62 7.79 4.36
N GLN A 91 -0.69 7.06 3.25
CA GLN A 91 0.09 5.81 3.06
C GLN A 91 1.59 6.03 3.23
N ALA A 92 2.03 7.27 3.04
CA ALA A 92 3.40 7.67 3.20
C ALA A 92 3.82 8.08 4.63
N GLY A 93 2.86 8.28 5.52
CA GLY A 93 3.13 8.53 6.95
C GLY A 93 3.43 7.25 7.75
N GLY A 94 3.41 6.09 7.11
CA GLY A 94 3.71 4.80 7.73
C GLY A 94 2.65 4.29 8.71
N LEU A 95 3.06 3.48 9.69
CA LEU A 95 2.12 2.80 10.60
C LEU A 95 1.35 3.76 11.52
N GLN A 96 1.92 4.93 11.86
CA GLN A 96 1.27 5.91 12.74
C GLN A 96 -0.02 6.47 12.12
N THR A 97 -0.07 6.57 10.79
CA THR A 97 -1.22 7.07 10.05
C THR A 97 -2.15 5.97 9.57
N ALA A 98 -1.79 4.69 9.72
CA ALA A 98 -2.53 3.55 9.19
C ALA A 98 -3.98 3.48 9.70
N THR A 99 -4.19 3.72 11.00
CA THR A 99 -5.55 3.74 11.59
C THR A 99 -6.41 4.87 11.02
N LEU A 100 -5.82 6.05 10.81
CA LEU A 100 -6.51 7.18 10.19
C LEU A 100 -6.82 6.90 8.72
N ALA A 101 -5.86 6.36 7.98
CA ALA A 101 -6.04 5.92 6.60
C ALA A 101 -7.17 4.89 6.50
N LEU A 102 -7.23 3.92 7.42
CA LEU A 102 -8.30 2.93 7.47
C LEU A 102 -9.66 3.59 7.72
N SER A 103 -9.73 4.54 8.65
CA SER A 103 -10.97 5.29 8.89
C SER A 103 -11.45 6.04 7.65
N LEU A 104 -10.55 6.73 6.94
CA LEU A 104 -10.91 7.48 5.73
C LEU A 104 -11.36 6.56 4.60
N ILE A 105 -10.63 5.48 4.33
CA ILE A 105 -10.99 4.55 3.25
C ILE A 105 -12.27 3.77 3.59
N SER A 106 -12.51 3.44 4.86
CA SER A 106 -13.76 2.79 5.28
C SER A 106 -14.97 3.69 5.04
N THR A 107 -14.84 5.00 5.33
CA THR A 107 -15.88 5.98 4.96
C THR A 107 -16.06 6.06 3.45
N ALA A 108 -14.96 6.03 2.67
CA ALA A 108 -15.04 6.02 1.21
C ALA A 108 -15.80 4.78 0.69
N VAL A 109 -15.57 3.61 1.30
CA VAL A 109 -16.33 2.38 1.01
C VAL A 109 -17.82 2.58 1.29
N GLN A 110 -18.18 3.15 2.44
CA GLN A 110 -19.59 3.42 2.76
C GLN A 110 -20.27 4.29 1.70
N HIS A 111 -19.58 5.34 1.22
CA HIS A 111 -20.06 6.18 0.11
C HIS A 111 -20.20 5.39 -1.19
N CYS A 112 -19.19 4.58 -1.56
CA CYS A 112 -19.26 3.73 -2.76
C CYS A 112 -20.45 2.76 -2.72
N LEU A 113 -20.69 2.12 -1.58
CA LEU A 113 -21.79 1.17 -1.41
C LEU A 113 -23.16 1.87 -1.38
N THR A 114 -23.25 3.06 -0.77
CA THR A 114 -24.47 3.88 -0.79
C THR A 114 -24.84 4.29 -2.21
N LEU A 115 -23.84 4.67 -3.02
CA LEU A 115 -23.98 4.96 -4.44
C LEU A 115 -24.08 3.70 -5.32
N LYS A 116 -23.98 2.51 -4.73
CA LYS A 116 -24.00 1.20 -5.41
C LYS A 116 -22.96 1.06 -6.52
N LEU A 117 -21.78 1.66 -6.33
CA LEU A 117 -20.70 1.59 -7.33
C LEU A 117 -20.16 0.18 -7.53
N ASN A 118 -20.46 -0.78 -6.65
CA ASN A 118 -20.20 -2.20 -6.84
C ASN A 118 -21.10 -2.88 -7.90
N ARG A 119 -22.09 -2.17 -8.45
CA ARG A 119 -22.99 -2.66 -9.50
C ARG A 119 -22.85 -1.86 -10.79
N ILE A 120 -22.57 -2.54 -11.90
CA ILE A 120 -22.37 -1.95 -13.23
C ILE A 120 -23.61 -1.18 -13.72
N SER A 121 -24.80 -1.68 -13.40
CA SER A 121 -26.07 -1.02 -13.74
C SER A 121 -26.22 0.34 -13.07
N SER A 122 -25.77 0.46 -11.82
CA SER A 122 -25.81 1.72 -11.08
C SER A 122 -24.75 2.68 -11.62
N VAL A 123 -23.53 2.21 -11.88
CA VAL A 123 -22.48 3.02 -12.52
C VAL A 123 -22.96 3.60 -13.86
N ARG A 124 -23.63 2.80 -14.69
CA ARG A 124 -24.21 3.26 -15.96
C ARG A 124 -25.30 4.30 -15.78
N ALA A 125 -26.12 4.18 -14.73
CA ALA A 125 -27.19 5.13 -14.45
C ALA A 125 -26.67 6.47 -13.91
N LEU A 126 -25.56 6.48 -13.17
CA LEU A 126 -24.93 7.71 -12.67
C LEU A 126 -24.12 8.45 -13.75
N ALA A 127 -23.54 7.74 -14.70
CA ALA A 127 -22.67 8.33 -15.70
C ALA A 127 -23.44 9.12 -16.76
N SER A 128 -23.05 10.38 -16.98
CA SER A 128 -23.59 11.23 -18.04
C SER A 128 -22.80 11.13 -19.35
N SER A 129 -21.60 10.55 -19.31
CA SER A 129 -20.71 10.38 -20.47
C SER A 129 -19.88 9.09 -20.36
N GLN A 130 -19.34 8.63 -21.48
CA GLN A 130 -18.46 7.46 -21.50
C GLN A 130 -17.18 7.67 -20.65
N GLN A 131 -16.68 8.91 -20.60
CA GLN A 131 -15.52 9.25 -19.77
C GLN A 131 -15.85 9.14 -18.29
N GLU A 132 -16.99 9.68 -17.87
CA GLU A 132 -17.46 9.59 -16.49
C GLU A 132 -17.72 8.14 -16.08
N TYR A 133 -18.34 7.35 -16.97
CA TYR A 133 -18.53 5.92 -16.77
C TYR A 133 -17.22 5.20 -16.43
N GLN A 134 -16.16 5.42 -17.21
CA GLN A 134 -14.85 4.83 -16.97
C GLN A 134 -14.23 5.27 -15.64
N LEU A 135 -14.39 6.55 -15.28
CA LEU A 135 -13.86 7.07 -14.03
C LEU A 135 -14.57 6.52 -12.80
N LEU A 136 -15.89 6.30 -12.87
CA LEU A 136 -16.67 5.69 -11.80
C LEU A 136 -16.27 4.23 -11.57
N LEU A 137 -16.08 3.45 -12.65
CA LEU A 137 -15.55 2.09 -12.56
C LEU A 137 -14.17 2.10 -11.90
N ARG A 138 -13.28 2.98 -12.36
CA ARG A 138 -11.91 3.09 -11.81
C ARG A 138 -11.92 3.52 -10.35
N LEU A 139 -12.78 4.45 -9.96
CA LEU A 139 -12.88 4.94 -8.59
C LEU A 139 -13.21 3.82 -7.61
N PHE A 140 -14.17 2.96 -7.93
CA PHE A 140 -14.51 1.81 -7.10
C PHE A 140 -13.32 0.86 -6.93
N TRP A 141 -12.62 0.53 -8.02
CA TRP A 141 -11.47 -0.38 -7.97
C TRP A 141 -10.22 0.23 -7.32
N VAL A 142 -10.06 1.56 -7.35
CA VAL A 142 -9.06 2.26 -6.52
C VAL A 142 -9.39 2.11 -5.04
N VAL A 143 -10.65 2.31 -4.64
CA VAL A 143 -11.07 2.10 -3.25
C VAL A 143 -10.84 0.65 -2.83
N TYR A 144 -11.23 -0.31 -3.68
CA TYR A 144 -11.02 -1.75 -3.48
C TYR A 144 -9.55 -2.11 -3.27
N SER A 145 -8.68 -1.60 -4.15
CA SER A 145 -7.25 -1.92 -4.12
C SER A 145 -6.48 -1.31 -2.95
N LEU A 146 -7.00 -0.23 -2.36
CA LEU A 146 -6.45 0.40 -1.16
C LEU A 146 -6.99 -0.22 0.14
N GLU A 147 -8.28 -0.53 0.20
CA GLU A 147 -8.94 -0.95 1.45
C GLU A 147 -8.55 -2.37 1.89
N LYS A 148 -8.50 -3.33 0.96
CA LYS A 148 -8.26 -4.74 1.32
C LYS A 148 -6.87 -5.02 1.88
N PRO A 149 -5.77 -4.51 1.28
CA PRO A 149 -4.46 -4.64 1.90
C PRO A 149 -4.37 -3.92 3.25
N LEU A 150 -5.03 -2.77 3.39
CA LEU A 150 -4.96 -1.98 4.63
C LEU A 150 -5.72 -2.66 5.78
N THR A 151 -6.90 -3.23 5.51
CA THR A 151 -7.67 -4.01 6.49
C THR A 151 -6.91 -5.27 6.91
N MET A 152 -6.29 -5.98 5.96
CA MET A 152 -5.43 -7.13 6.25
C MET A 152 -4.28 -6.76 7.21
N ARG A 153 -3.50 -5.72 6.90
CA ARG A 153 -2.38 -5.27 7.74
C ARG A 153 -2.80 -4.88 9.16
N LEU A 154 -4.03 -4.38 9.31
CA LEU A 154 -4.58 -3.98 10.61
C LEU A 154 -5.39 -5.11 11.29
N GLY A 155 -5.42 -6.32 10.72
CA GLY A 155 -6.17 -7.45 11.25
C GLY A 155 -7.67 -7.16 11.34
N ARG A 156 -8.24 -6.50 10.32
CA ARG A 156 -9.66 -6.18 10.19
C ARG A 156 -10.25 -6.89 8.97
N PHE A 157 -11.56 -7.08 8.98
CA PHE A 157 -12.28 -7.58 7.81
C PHE A 157 -12.65 -6.42 6.89
N SER A 158 -12.58 -6.67 5.58
CA SER A 158 -13.03 -5.75 4.55
C SER A 158 -14.55 -5.56 4.63
N SER A 159 -15.01 -4.33 4.49
CA SER A 159 -16.45 -4.04 4.37
C SER A 159 -16.98 -4.29 2.96
N ILE A 160 -16.09 -4.46 1.98
CA ILE A 160 -16.45 -4.80 0.60
C ILE A 160 -16.56 -6.32 0.50
N ASP A 161 -17.78 -6.80 0.28
CA ASP A 161 -18.00 -8.20 -0.04
C ASP A 161 -17.80 -8.47 -1.53
N ASP A 162 -16.93 -9.45 -1.82
CA ASP A 162 -16.52 -9.80 -3.19
C ASP A 162 -17.68 -10.44 -3.97
N ASP A 163 -18.61 -11.10 -3.28
CA ASP A 163 -19.80 -11.75 -3.89
C ASP A 163 -20.87 -10.73 -4.33
N LEU A 164 -20.76 -9.48 -3.88
CA LEU A 164 -21.70 -8.41 -4.20
C LEU A 164 -21.23 -7.52 -5.36
N ILE A 165 -20.14 -7.88 -6.05
CA ILE A 165 -19.57 -7.14 -7.18
C ILE A 165 -19.94 -7.85 -8.48
N ASP A 166 -20.58 -7.14 -9.42
CA ASP A 166 -21.10 -7.74 -10.67
C ASP A 166 -20.25 -7.44 -11.92
N TYR A 167 -19.06 -6.85 -11.75
CA TYR A 167 -18.14 -6.52 -12.84
C TYR A 167 -16.67 -6.73 -12.48
N SER A 168 -15.79 -6.70 -13.48
CA SER A 168 -14.34 -6.97 -13.34
C SER A 168 -13.51 -5.68 -13.38
N PRO A 169 -12.36 -5.60 -12.69
CA PRO A 169 -11.43 -4.47 -12.79
C PRO A 169 -10.93 -4.20 -14.21
N ARG A 170 -10.92 -5.22 -15.08
CA ARG A 170 -10.56 -5.09 -16.50
C ARG A 170 -11.46 -4.12 -17.25
N MET A 171 -12.70 -3.92 -16.79
CA MET A 171 -13.64 -2.99 -17.40
C MET A 171 -13.34 -1.52 -17.10
N ALA A 172 -12.49 -1.25 -16.10
CA ALA A 172 -12.13 0.09 -15.65
C ALA A 172 -10.82 0.62 -16.30
N GLN A 173 -10.24 -0.12 -17.24
CA GLN A 173 -9.05 0.29 -17.96
C GLN A 173 -9.40 1.31 -19.05
N PRO A 174 -8.58 2.36 -19.25
CA PRO A 174 -8.81 3.33 -20.30
C PRO A 174 -8.76 2.64 -21.68
N LEU A 175 -9.73 2.98 -22.54
CA LEU A 175 -9.86 2.44 -23.91
C LEU A 175 -8.73 2.88 -24.87
N SER A 176 -7.76 3.66 -24.42
CA SER A 176 -6.69 4.18 -25.25
C SER A 176 -5.63 3.10 -25.53
N GLU A 177 -5.39 2.82 -26.81
CA GLU A 177 -4.40 1.88 -27.35
C GLU A 177 -2.93 2.29 -27.12
N ASP A 178 -2.69 3.46 -26.52
CA ASP A 178 -1.35 3.92 -26.11
C ASP A 178 -0.91 3.27 -24.79
N ASP A 179 -0.91 1.94 -24.73
CA ASP A 179 -0.36 1.17 -23.60
C ASP A 179 1.18 1.05 -23.72
N THR A 180 1.82 2.13 -24.17
CA THR A 180 3.29 2.20 -24.38
C THR A 180 4.09 2.10 -23.07
N ASN A 181 3.43 2.18 -21.91
CA ASN A 181 4.08 2.24 -20.59
C ASN A 181 3.68 1.13 -19.60
N GLY A 182 2.80 0.17 -19.95
CA GLY A 182 2.41 -0.95 -19.06
C GLY A 182 1.65 -0.54 -17.77
N GLN A 183 1.29 0.73 -17.61
CA GLN A 183 0.63 1.28 -16.41
C GLN A 183 -0.79 0.72 -16.22
N SER A 184 -1.48 0.35 -17.30
CA SER A 184 -2.81 -0.26 -17.26
C SER A 184 -2.77 -1.67 -16.64
N GLY A 185 -1.67 -2.41 -16.83
CA GLY A 185 -1.44 -3.72 -16.23
C GLY A 185 -1.21 -3.65 -14.71
N LEU A 186 -0.47 -2.66 -14.24
CA LEU A 186 -0.16 -2.50 -12.81
C LEU A 186 -1.39 -2.25 -11.95
N PHE A 187 -2.32 -1.43 -12.44
CA PHE A 187 -3.59 -1.20 -11.76
C PHE A 187 -4.38 -2.50 -11.58
N LEU A 188 -4.38 -3.36 -12.59
CA LEU A 188 -5.02 -4.66 -12.52
C LEU A 188 -4.32 -5.56 -11.50
N HIS A 189 -2.99 -5.61 -11.49
CA HIS A 189 -2.23 -6.36 -10.50
C HIS A 189 -2.51 -5.89 -9.06
N PHE A 190 -2.74 -4.59 -8.85
CA PHE A 190 -3.14 -4.08 -7.53
C PHE A 190 -4.54 -4.54 -7.12
N CYS A 191 -5.48 -4.65 -8.05
CA CYS A 191 -6.80 -5.20 -7.79
C CYS A 191 -6.74 -6.70 -7.49
N GLU A 192 -5.94 -7.46 -8.24
CA GLU A 192 -5.71 -8.89 -8.02
C GLU A 192 -5.05 -9.15 -6.66
N HIS A 193 -4.00 -8.38 -6.33
CA HIS A 193 -3.37 -8.38 -5.02
C HIS A 193 -4.37 -8.13 -3.90
N ALA A 194 -5.20 -7.09 -4.03
CA ALA A 194 -6.22 -6.77 -3.04
C ALA A 194 -7.24 -7.90 -2.84
N LYS A 195 -7.62 -8.59 -3.92
CA LYS A 195 -8.47 -9.78 -3.85
C LYS A 195 -7.78 -10.91 -3.06
N LEU A 196 -6.50 -11.16 -3.30
CA LEU A 196 -5.71 -12.12 -2.52
C LEU A 196 -5.65 -11.74 -1.04
N CYS A 197 -5.45 -10.47 -0.68
CA CYS A 197 -5.51 -10.00 0.70
C CYS A 197 -6.87 -10.34 1.36
N SER A 198 -7.98 -10.07 0.66
CA SER A 198 -9.33 -10.40 1.15
C SER A 198 -9.52 -11.90 1.35
N MET A 199 -9.04 -12.72 0.42
CA MET A 199 -9.08 -14.18 0.54
C MET A 199 -8.27 -14.70 1.73
N VAL A 200 -7.04 -14.21 1.91
CA VAL A 200 -6.17 -14.56 3.05
C VAL A 200 -6.87 -14.24 4.37
N VAL A 201 -7.42 -13.03 4.51
CA VAL A 201 -8.12 -12.61 5.73
C VAL A 201 -9.36 -13.49 5.99
N LYS A 202 -10.22 -13.68 4.99
CA LYS A 202 -11.44 -14.48 5.10
C LYS A 202 -11.15 -15.95 5.42
N GLN A 203 -10.15 -16.55 4.76
CA GLN A 203 -9.86 -17.98 4.89
C GLN A 203 -9.03 -18.33 6.12
N LEU A 204 -8.04 -17.52 6.50
CA LEU A 204 -7.15 -17.85 7.62
C LEU A 204 -7.65 -17.31 8.97
N TYR A 205 -8.41 -16.22 8.98
CA TYR A 205 -8.81 -15.55 10.22
C TYR A 205 -10.34 -15.47 10.42
N GLY A 206 -11.13 -16.09 9.54
CA GLY A 206 -12.58 -16.17 9.69
C GLY A 206 -12.99 -16.98 10.93
N ILE A 207 -13.93 -16.44 11.73
CA ILE A 207 -14.41 -16.99 13.01
C ILE A 207 -14.90 -18.45 12.87
N THR A 208 -15.50 -18.80 11.74
CA THR A 208 -16.07 -20.13 11.48
C THR A 208 -15.00 -21.21 11.29
N LYS A 209 -13.77 -20.84 10.93
CA LYS A 209 -12.69 -21.78 10.59
C LYS A 209 -11.75 -22.12 11.73
N SER A 210 -11.93 -21.47 12.88
CA SER A 210 -11.24 -21.80 14.13
C SER A 210 -11.56 -23.23 14.67
N ARG A 211 -12.39 -24.02 13.97
CA ARG A 211 -12.78 -25.41 14.32
C ARG A 211 -12.40 -26.47 13.26
N GLU A 212 -11.69 -26.10 12.21
CA GLU A 212 -11.31 -27.02 11.11
C GLU A 212 -10.16 -27.97 11.52
N ARG A 213 -10.11 -29.17 10.92
CA ARG A 213 -9.06 -30.17 11.20
C ARG A 213 -7.72 -29.70 10.62
N ARG A 214 -6.60 -30.09 11.25
CA ARG A 214 -5.22 -29.74 10.80
C ARG A 214 -4.96 -29.93 9.30
N ASN A 215 -5.56 -30.95 8.68
CA ASN A 215 -5.38 -31.25 7.25
C ASN A 215 -6.06 -30.20 6.35
N GLU A 216 -7.27 -29.75 6.70
CA GLU A 216 -8.02 -28.73 5.96
C GLU A 216 -7.26 -27.40 5.95
N ILE A 217 -6.58 -27.07 7.06
CA ILE A 217 -5.72 -25.88 7.18
C ILE A 217 -4.50 -25.97 6.26
N GLN A 218 -3.87 -27.14 6.13
CA GLN A 218 -2.71 -27.33 5.27
C GLN A 218 -3.08 -27.22 3.78
N ASP A 219 -4.23 -27.78 3.38
CA ASP A 219 -4.75 -27.65 2.03
C ASP A 219 -5.09 -26.19 1.69
N MET A 220 -5.64 -25.43 2.65
CA MET A 220 -5.86 -23.99 2.49
C MET A 220 -4.56 -23.22 2.26
N PHE A 221 -3.51 -23.48 3.05
CA PHE A 221 -2.21 -22.84 2.84
C PHE A 221 -1.64 -23.14 1.45
N HIS A 222 -1.73 -24.41 1.01
CA HIS A 222 -1.25 -24.80 -0.31
C HIS A 222 -2.03 -24.13 -1.44
N SER A 223 -3.36 -24.02 -1.30
CA SER A 223 -4.22 -23.33 -2.26
C SER A 223 -3.88 -21.83 -2.35
N LEU A 224 -3.73 -21.15 -1.21
CA LEU A 224 -3.38 -19.73 -1.17
C LEU A 224 -1.97 -19.47 -1.72
N ASP A 225 -1.00 -20.33 -1.41
CA ASP A 225 0.36 -20.22 -1.96
C ASP A 225 0.36 -20.44 -3.48
N THR A 226 -0.39 -21.41 -3.99
CA THR A 226 -0.53 -21.65 -5.44
C THR A 226 -1.11 -20.42 -6.14
N LEU A 227 -2.14 -19.80 -5.58
CA LEU A 227 -2.71 -18.56 -6.11
C LEU A 227 -1.69 -17.42 -6.09
N LEU A 228 -0.93 -17.29 -5.00
CA LEU A 228 0.10 -16.27 -4.87
C LEU A 228 1.25 -16.44 -5.88
N GLN A 229 1.69 -17.68 -6.14
CA GLN A 229 2.69 -17.97 -7.19
C GLN A 229 2.12 -17.62 -8.57
N SER A 230 0.89 -18.04 -8.87
CA SER A 230 0.26 -17.74 -10.15
C SER A 230 0.15 -16.24 -10.44
N TRP A 231 -0.09 -15.43 -9.40
CA TRP A 231 -0.12 -13.97 -9.50
C TRP A 231 1.29 -13.39 -9.71
N LYS A 232 2.31 -13.91 -9.02
CA LYS A 232 3.71 -13.53 -9.23
C LYS A 232 4.15 -13.80 -10.68
N ASP A 233 3.86 -14.98 -11.20
CA ASP A 233 4.25 -15.38 -12.55
C ASP A 233 3.60 -14.49 -13.63
N GLN A 234 2.37 -14.02 -13.38
CA GLN A 234 1.65 -13.09 -14.26
C GLN A 234 2.20 -11.65 -14.20
N SER A 235 2.89 -11.27 -13.12
CA SER A 235 3.43 -9.92 -12.92
C SER A 235 4.77 -9.66 -13.63
N GLY A 236 5.34 -10.68 -14.28
CA GLY A 236 6.62 -10.62 -15.00
C GLY A 236 7.84 -10.90 -14.12
N PRO A 237 9.03 -11.12 -14.72
CA PRO A 237 10.24 -11.42 -13.96
C PRO A 237 10.64 -10.21 -13.12
N ILE A 238 10.62 -10.40 -11.80
CA ILE A 238 11.38 -9.55 -10.87
C ILE A 238 12.85 -9.66 -11.28
N PRO A 239 13.62 -8.57 -11.37
CA PRO A 239 15.05 -8.65 -11.63
C PRO A 239 15.76 -9.23 -10.40
N THR A 240 15.68 -10.55 -10.23
CA THR A 240 16.43 -11.32 -9.24
C THR A 240 17.83 -11.71 -9.73
N ASP A 241 18.08 -11.60 -11.04
CA ASP A 241 19.32 -12.05 -11.69
C ASP A 241 20.09 -10.92 -12.39
N ALA A 242 20.11 -9.72 -11.81
CA ALA A 242 21.18 -8.79 -12.19
C ALA A 242 22.46 -9.31 -11.54
N ASP A 243 23.34 -9.90 -12.36
CA ASP A 243 24.74 -10.14 -12.05
C ASP A 243 25.32 -8.96 -11.25
N PHE A 244 26.27 -9.27 -10.36
CA PHE A 244 26.97 -8.37 -9.42
C PHE A 244 27.68 -7.13 -10.04
N SER A 245 27.29 -6.65 -11.20
CA SER A 245 27.62 -5.32 -11.69
C SER A 245 26.89 -4.26 -10.87
N VAL A 246 27.67 -3.42 -10.19
CA VAL A 246 27.22 -2.16 -9.57
C VAL A 246 26.33 -1.42 -10.59
N PRO A 247 25.02 -1.25 -10.33
CA PRO A 247 24.16 -0.58 -11.28
C PRO A 247 24.56 0.90 -11.33
N ASP A 248 24.79 1.38 -12.54
CA ASP A 248 24.99 2.79 -12.80
C ASP A 248 23.74 3.55 -12.31
N ARG A 249 23.93 4.56 -11.44
CA ARG A 249 22.87 5.24 -10.66
C ARG A 249 21.76 5.88 -11.52
N THR A 250 21.94 5.89 -12.83
CA THR A 250 21.04 6.43 -13.85
C THR A 250 19.92 5.48 -14.28
N THR A 251 20.05 4.16 -14.07
CA THR A 251 19.05 3.17 -14.54
C THR A 251 17.93 2.83 -13.54
N LEU A 252 18.08 3.23 -12.28
CA LEU A 252 17.06 3.05 -11.22
C LEU A 252 15.85 3.99 -11.34
N GLN A 253 15.87 4.94 -12.28
CA GLN A 253 14.85 5.99 -12.43
C GLN A 253 13.79 5.70 -13.51
N SER A 254 13.71 4.46 -14.04
CA SER A 254 12.61 4.10 -14.93
C SER A 254 11.38 3.76 -14.08
N SER A 255 10.22 4.35 -14.39
CA SER A 255 8.96 4.04 -13.69
C SER A 255 8.65 2.53 -13.61
N GLN A 256 9.14 1.73 -14.55
CA GLN A 256 8.98 0.27 -14.57
C GLN A 256 9.75 -0.46 -13.46
N SER A 257 10.94 0.00 -13.06
CA SER A 257 11.70 -0.64 -11.97
C SER A 257 11.03 -0.42 -10.60
N GLU A 258 10.49 0.77 -10.35
CA GLU A 258 9.75 1.10 -9.12
C GLU A 258 8.53 0.18 -8.94
N ASN A 259 7.78 -0.04 -10.03
CA ASN A 259 6.58 -0.87 -10.00
C ASN A 259 6.90 -2.35 -9.74
N ASN A 260 8.02 -2.85 -10.26
CA ASN A 260 8.46 -4.23 -10.02
C ASN A 260 8.89 -4.44 -8.55
N VAL A 261 9.54 -3.46 -7.94
CA VAL A 261 9.90 -3.50 -6.51
C VAL A 261 8.64 -3.51 -5.64
N GLU A 262 7.64 -2.70 -5.96
CA GLU A 262 6.40 -2.67 -5.19
C GLU A 262 5.66 -4.02 -5.22
N LEU A 263 5.50 -4.61 -6.41
CA LEU A 263 4.87 -5.92 -6.58
C LEU A 263 5.65 -7.03 -5.86
N TYR A 264 6.99 -6.99 -5.92
CA TYR A 264 7.88 -7.88 -5.19
C TYR A 264 7.65 -7.82 -3.67
N LEU A 265 7.61 -6.62 -3.11
CA LEU A 265 7.39 -6.45 -1.66
C LEU A 265 5.98 -6.90 -1.24
N ARG A 266 4.96 -6.64 -2.07
CA ARG A 266 3.58 -7.10 -1.82
C ARG A 266 3.48 -8.63 -1.82
N TRP A 267 4.20 -9.29 -2.74
CA TRP A 267 4.31 -10.75 -2.76
C TRP A 267 4.87 -11.29 -1.45
N HIS A 268 5.99 -10.73 -0.99
CA HIS A 268 6.61 -11.12 0.27
C HIS A 268 5.73 -10.82 1.49
N GLU A 269 4.99 -9.70 1.49
CA GLU A 269 4.00 -9.39 2.53
C GLU A 269 2.92 -10.48 2.63
N LEU A 270 2.32 -10.86 1.51
CA LEU A 270 1.32 -11.94 1.48
C LEU A 270 1.93 -13.29 1.87
N LYS A 271 3.12 -13.62 1.40
CA LYS A 271 3.80 -14.89 1.74
C LYS A 271 4.03 -15.02 3.24
N VAL A 272 4.50 -13.96 3.89
CA VAL A 272 4.67 -13.94 5.35
C VAL A 272 3.32 -13.99 6.07
N THR A 273 2.31 -13.28 5.56
CA THR A 273 0.95 -13.27 6.14
C THR A 273 0.25 -14.63 6.03
N ILE A 274 0.49 -15.40 4.96
CA ILE A 274 -0.06 -16.74 4.79
C ILE A 274 0.62 -17.68 5.79
N PHE A 275 1.93 -17.85 5.71
CA PHE A 275 2.62 -18.92 6.45
C PHE A 275 2.91 -18.60 7.92
N HIS A 276 3.04 -17.31 8.29
CA HIS A 276 3.39 -16.77 9.61
C HIS A 276 4.75 -17.21 10.21
N LYS A 277 5.19 -18.44 9.97
CA LYS A 277 6.41 -19.05 10.50
C LYS A 277 6.92 -20.19 9.59
N GLY A 278 8.11 -20.70 9.91
CA GLY A 278 8.70 -21.85 9.24
C GLY A 278 9.47 -21.49 7.96
N LYS A 279 9.90 -22.53 7.23
CA LYS A 279 10.82 -22.40 6.09
C LYS A 279 10.37 -21.38 5.03
N PRO A 280 9.09 -21.31 4.61
CA PRO A 280 8.65 -20.33 3.60
C PRO A 280 8.84 -18.87 4.05
N CYS A 281 8.57 -18.56 5.32
CA CYS A 281 8.75 -17.22 5.89
C CYS A 281 10.22 -16.86 6.01
N VAL A 282 11.06 -17.78 6.51
CA VAL A 282 12.50 -17.56 6.63
C VAL A 282 13.13 -17.31 5.26
N GLN A 283 12.78 -18.11 4.26
CA GLN A 283 13.26 -17.92 2.89
C GLN A 283 12.81 -16.58 2.31
N SER A 284 11.53 -16.24 2.48
CA SER A 284 10.97 -14.94 2.08
C SER A 284 11.73 -13.77 2.73
N ALA A 285 12.04 -13.88 4.02
CA ALA A 285 12.78 -12.85 4.75
C ALA A 285 14.24 -12.72 4.29
N ARG A 286 14.91 -13.84 3.99
CA ARG A 286 16.28 -13.85 3.44
C ARG A 286 16.34 -13.15 2.08
N GLU A 287 15.39 -13.44 1.20
CA GLU A 287 15.27 -12.83 -0.14
C GLU A 287 15.06 -11.31 -0.06
N VAL A 288 14.15 -10.84 0.79
CA VAL A 288 13.93 -9.40 1.00
C VAL A 288 15.20 -8.72 1.53
N LEU A 289 15.86 -9.32 2.52
CA LEU A 289 17.02 -8.70 3.15
C LEU A 289 18.30 -8.76 2.30
N SER A 290 18.45 -9.75 1.42
CA SER A 290 19.57 -9.77 0.47
C SER A 290 19.48 -8.60 -0.52
N GLN A 291 18.25 -8.21 -0.89
CA GLN A 291 17.98 -7.08 -1.77
C GLN A 291 17.78 -5.75 -1.03
N ALA A 292 17.92 -5.70 0.30
CA ALA A 292 17.70 -4.47 1.07
C ALA A 292 18.63 -3.30 0.65
N HIS A 293 19.78 -3.60 0.04
CA HIS A 293 20.67 -2.57 -0.51
C HIS A 293 20.05 -1.81 -1.70
N LEU A 294 19.17 -2.45 -2.48
CA LEU A 294 18.43 -1.84 -3.60
C LEU A 294 17.21 -1.05 -3.11
N LEU A 295 16.71 -1.38 -1.92
CA LEU A 295 15.60 -0.69 -1.27
C LEU A 295 16.06 0.61 -0.62
N GLU A 296 16.75 1.49 -1.35
CA GLU A 296 17.16 2.78 -0.79
C GLU A 296 15.90 3.60 -0.41
N PRO A 297 15.76 4.00 0.87
CA PRO A 297 14.76 4.97 1.26
C PRO A 297 15.25 6.32 0.73
N SER A 298 14.96 6.62 -0.53
CA SER A 298 15.12 7.99 -1.00
C SER A 298 14.23 8.88 -0.13
N ALA A 299 14.68 10.11 0.15
CA ALA A 299 13.99 11.10 0.98
C ALA A 299 12.57 11.48 0.50
N THR A 300 12.09 10.82 -0.55
CA THR A 300 10.90 11.16 -1.32
C THR A 300 9.98 9.99 -1.64
N TYR A 301 10.31 8.77 -1.22
CA TYR A 301 9.39 7.63 -1.27
C TYR A 301 8.85 7.32 0.11
N SER A 302 7.54 7.15 0.19
CA SER A 302 6.97 6.33 1.23
C SER A 302 5.76 5.62 0.63
N ASP A 303 6.06 4.60 -0.17
CA ASP A 303 5.30 3.38 0.03
C ASP A 303 5.87 2.76 1.28
N TRP A 304 5.13 2.91 2.39
CA TRP A 304 5.46 2.33 3.68
C TRP A 304 5.90 0.86 3.58
N LEU A 305 5.46 0.16 2.53
CA LEU A 305 5.86 -1.20 2.20
C LEU A 305 7.39 -1.40 2.07
N ILE A 306 8.13 -0.43 1.50
CA ILE A 306 9.60 -0.45 1.38
C ILE A 306 10.28 -0.48 2.76
N VAL A 307 9.63 0.11 3.76
CA VAL A 307 10.14 0.11 5.14
C VAL A 307 9.57 -1.07 5.94
N GLN A 308 8.28 -1.33 5.82
CA GLN A 308 7.54 -2.33 6.57
C GLN A 308 8.02 -3.75 6.27
N VAL A 309 8.20 -4.10 4.99
CA VAL A 309 8.50 -5.49 4.60
C VAL A 309 9.91 -5.91 5.04
N PRO A 310 10.97 -5.09 4.91
CA PRO A 310 12.27 -5.39 5.50
C PRO A 310 12.24 -5.49 7.04
N ILE A 311 11.51 -4.60 7.72
CA ILE A 311 11.36 -4.69 9.19
C ILE A 311 10.66 -6.01 9.57
N MET A 312 9.59 -6.37 8.87
CA MET A 312 8.90 -7.64 9.04
C MET A 312 9.83 -8.83 8.77
N ALA A 313 10.67 -8.76 7.74
CA ALA A 313 11.69 -9.78 7.46
C ALA A 313 12.70 -9.92 8.60
N CYS A 314 13.18 -8.80 9.18
CA CYS A 314 14.01 -8.83 10.39
C CYS A 314 13.31 -9.55 11.53
N CYS A 315 12.04 -9.21 11.79
CA CYS A 315 11.25 -9.85 12.84
C CYS A 315 11.12 -11.36 12.60
N VAL A 316 10.85 -11.79 11.37
CA VAL A 316 10.74 -13.22 11.01
C VAL A 316 12.06 -13.96 11.31
N LEU A 317 13.21 -13.41 10.90
CA LEU A 317 14.51 -14.05 11.15
C LEU A 317 14.87 -14.07 12.64
N LEU A 318 14.59 -12.99 13.38
CA LEU A 318 14.79 -12.93 14.83
C LEU A 318 13.92 -13.97 15.55
N ILE A 319 12.64 -14.08 15.17
CA ILE A 319 11.71 -15.09 15.71
C ILE A 319 12.25 -16.49 15.43
N ASP A 320 12.75 -16.78 14.22
CA ASP A 320 13.34 -18.08 13.89
C ASP A 320 14.56 -18.40 14.77
N ILE A 321 15.46 -17.43 15.01
CA ILE A 321 16.64 -17.63 15.88
C ILE A 321 16.24 -17.94 17.32
N PHE A 322 15.24 -17.22 17.86
CA PHE A 322 14.77 -17.42 19.23
C PHE A 322 13.77 -18.57 19.40
N SER A 323 13.28 -19.16 18.30
CA SER A 323 12.30 -20.24 18.34
C SER A 323 12.93 -21.56 18.81
N LYS A 324 12.11 -22.38 19.48
CA LYS A 324 12.46 -23.79 19.77
C LYS A 324 12.46 -24.64 18.50
N ASP A 325 11.55 -24.33 17.57
CA ASP A 325 11.40 -24.98 16.27
C ASP A 325 12.13 -24.18 15.18
N ARG A 326 13.39 -23.82 15.44
CA ARG A 326 14.22 -23.02 14.53
C ARG A 326 14.63 -23.80 13.28
N SER A 327 14.87 -23.09 12.18
CA SER A 327 15.43 -23.68 10.96
C SER A 327 16.80 -24.31 11.21
N GLU A 328 17.15 -25.40 10.50
CA GLU A 328 18.45 -26.08 10.64
C GLU A 328 19.63 -25.13 10.39
N ASP A 329 19.44 -24.19 9.46
CA ASP A 329 20.42 -23.18 9.05
C ASP A 329 20.13 -21.80 9.69
N PHE A 330 19.54 -21.75 10.88
CA PHE A 330 19.17 -20.47 11.53
C PHE A 330 20.39 -19.56 11.77
N ARG A 331 21.60 -20.12 11.89
CA ARG A 331 22.83 -19.33 12.11
C ARG A 331 23.14 -18.43 10.92
N SER A 332 22.83 -18.84 9.68
CA SER A 332 23.03 -18.01 8.49
C SER A 332 22.12 -16.77 8.46
N ASN A 333 21.00 -16.80 9.20
CA ASN A 333 20.12 -15.63 9.36
C ASN A 333 20.87 -14.41 9.91
N MET A 334 21.96 -14.62 10.67
CA MET A 334 22.77 -13.53 11.19
C MET A 334 23.42 -12.68 10.10
N ALA A 335 23.79 -13.27 8.95
CA ALA A 335 24.36 -12.52 7.84
C ALA A 335 23.32 -11.55 7.23
N PHE A 336 22.09 -12.02 7.05
CA PHE A 336 20.97 -11.21 6.54
C PHE A 336 20.56 -10.11 7.53
N LEU A 337 20.56 -10.39 8.84
CA LEU A 337 20.37 -9.37 9.86
C LEU A 337 21.50 -8.32 9.87
N GLY A 338 22.73 -8.73 9.53
CA GLY A 338 23.83 -7.80 9.26
C GLY A 338 23.54 -6.85 8.10
N MET A 339 23.03 -7.37 6.98
CA MET A 339 22.59 -6.54 5.83
C MET A 339 21.48 -5.56 6.25
N ALA A 340 20.51 -6.05 7.01
CA ALA A 340 19.42 -5.23 7.54
C ALA A 340 19.90 -4.12 8.47
N SER A 341 20.89 -4.38 9.33
CA SER A 341 21.45 -3.36 10.23
C SER A 341 22.05 -2.18 9.46
N GLY A 342 22.77 -2.47 8.36
CA GLY A 342 23.33 -1.43 7.49
C GLY A 342 22.25 -0.64 6.76
N TRP A 343 21.20 -1.30 6.29
CA TRP A 343 20.06 -0.64 5.66
C TRP A 343 19.26 0.23 6.64
N LEU A 344 18.91 -0.29 7.82
CA LEU A 344 18.21 0.48 8.86
C LEU A 344 19.05 1.67 9.33
N GLY A 345 20.37 1.54 9.41
CA GLY A 345 21.28 2.65 9.74
C GLY A 345 21.27 3.77 8.69
N ARG A 346 21.16 3.42 7.39
CA ARG A 346 20.96 4.41 6.32
C ARG A 346 19.57 5.07 6.43
N LEU A 347 18.53 4.29 6.73
CA LEU A 347 17.18 4.80 6.91
C LEU A 347 17.09 5.82 8.06
N ALA A 348 17.70 5.51 9.21
CA ALA A 348 17.75 6.39 10.39
C ALA A 348 18.51 7.70 10.10
N THR A 349 19.61 7.64 9.33
CA THR A 349 20.37 8.86 8.99
C THR A 349 19.69 9.72 7.91
N ALA A 350 18.97 9.10 6.97
CA ALA A 350 18.24 9.80 5.91
C ALA A 350 16.94 10.45 6.42
N ASN A 351 16.18 9.74 7.26
CA ASN A 351 14.94 10.21 7.85
C ASN A 351 15.16 10.59 9.31
N ARG A 352 15.33 11.89 9.58
CA ARG A 352 15.44 12.44 10.95
C ARG A 352 14.11 12.40 11.74
N ASP A 353 13.26 11.42 11.45
CA ASP A 353 12.03 11.19 12.19
C ASP A 353 12.31 10.20 13.32
N SER A 354 12.04 10.65 14.55
CA SER A 354 12.27 9.92 15.80
C SER A 354 11.71 8.49 15.81
N ALA A 355 10.67 8.21 15.02
CA ALA A 355 10.08 6.89 14.94
C ALA A 355 11.02 5.85 14.29
N HIS A 356 11.77 6.24 13.26
CA HIS A 356 12.71 5.35 12.59
C HIS A 356 13.93 5.08 13.47
N ASP A 357 14.38 6.08 14.23
CA ASP A 357 15.46 5.93 15.22
C ASP A 357 15.08 4.94 16.34
N ILE A 358 13.84 5.02 16.84
CA ILE A 358 13.36 4.09 17.88
C ILE A 358 13.29 2.66 17.32
N ALA A 359 12.76 2.48 16.10
CA ALA A 359 12.70 1.18 15.45
C ALA A 359 14.11 0.61 15.21
N PHE A 360 15.05 1.44 14.72
CA PHE A 360 16.45 1.09 14.55
C PHE A 360 17.04 0.57 15.87
N ASN A 361 16.97 1.36 16.95
CA ASN A 361 17.57 1.00 18.23
C ASN A 361 17.01 -0.31 18.80
N LYS A 362 15.69 -0.52 18.74
CA LYS A 362 15.05 -1.75 19.22
C LYS A 362 15.45 -2.97 18.40
N ILE A 363 15.48 -2.85 17.07
CA ILE A 363 15.90 -3.96 16.20
C ILE A 363 17.37 -4.29 16.44
N MET A 364 18.24 -3.29 16.62
CA MET A 364 19.65 -3.50 16.91
C MET A 364 19.89 -4.22 18.24
N GLU A 365 19.12 -3.89 19.28
CA GLU A 365 19.14 -4.60 20.56
C GLU A 365 18.77 -6.08 20.40
N LEU A 366 17.70 -6.36 19.64
CA LEU A 366 17.28 -7.74 19.35
C LEU A 366 18.33 -8.51 18.53
N ILE A 367 18.98 -7.85 17.56
CA ILE A 367 20.08 -8.45 16.78
C ILE A 367 21.26 -8.78 17.69
N ALA A 368 21.60 -7.91 18.65
CA ALA A 368 22.67 -8.18 19.61
C ALA A 368 22.36 -9.39 20.51
N LEU A 369 21.11 -9.53 20.97
CA LEU A 369 20.66 -10.70 21.71
C LEU A 369 20.70 -11.98 20.85
N ALA A 370 20.31 -11.89 19.58
CA ALA A 370 20.37 -13.01 18.65
C ALA A 370 21.82 -13.47 18.40
N GLN A 371 22.78 -12.53 18.32
CA GLN A 371 24.21 -12.84 18.23
C GLN A 371 24.72 -13.64 19.45
N GLN A 372 24.25 -13.30 20.65
CA GLN A 372 24.63 -14.04 21.86
C GLN A 372 24.08 -15.47 21.82
N GLN A 373 22.82 -15.65 21.43
CA GLN A 373 22.21 -16.98 21.29
C GLN A 373 22.91 -17.86 20.25
N CYS A 374 23.39 -17.28 19.15
CA CYS A 374 24.14 -18.01 18.14
C CYS A 374 25.59 -18.35 18.55
N LYS A 375 26.14 -17.75 19.61
CA LYS A 375 27.47 -18.11 20.14
C LYS A 375 27.43 -19.29 21.10
N VAL A 376 26.26 -19.57 21.68
CA VAL A 376 25.94 -20.79 22.45
C VAL A 376 25.61 -21.93 21.49
#